data_AF-A0A2U3DP95-F1
#
_entry.id   AF-A0A2U3DP95-F1
#
_cell.length_a   1.000
_cell.length_b   1.000
_cell.length_c   1.000
_cell.angle_alpha   90.00
_cell.angle_beta   90.00
_cell.angle_gamma   90.00
#
_symmetry.space_group_name_H-M   'P 1'
#
loop_
_entity.id
_entity.type
_entity.pdbx_description
1 polymer ?
#
loop_
_entity_poly.entity_id
_entity_poly.type
_entity_poly.pdbx_seq_one_letter_code
_entity_poly.pdbx_strand_id
1 'polypeptide(L)'
;MFACFEPLAYSISVVLSWLSRRVVSRRSSCLIIGELGAGKTGLINMLMNEEPDTQYMPTVGVQRHDPPGRGYSLIEAPGSLPDAEIQRIKTASDYDLIIFVFRPDKISTGHYYHRFWTTPPSVPVIVVEVSPGSAAGRTGERLECQLWGRRCDYFPITVRDPASLQKLSVYLDRHALSLCGPKSAIRNAPGSTET
;
A
#
# COMPACT_ATOMS: atom_id res chain seq x y z
N MET A 1 1.53 41.75 -50.69
CA MET A 1 2.16 40.45 -50.92
C MET A 1 2.72 39.99 -49.57
N PHE A 2 2.07 39.03 -48.93
CA PHE A 2 2.37 38.59 -47.56
C PHE A 2 3.47 37.51 -47.58
N ALA A 3 4.51 37.68 -46.78
CA ALA A 3 5.38 36.62 -46.25
C ALA A 3 5.51 36.97 -44.76
N CYS A 4 4.76 36.39 -43.82
CA CYS A 4 4.66 34.99 -43.43
C CYS A 4 6.03 34.42 -43.04
N PHE A 5 6.57 34.87 -41.91
CA PHE A 5 7.57 34.12 -41.16
C PHE A 5 7.38 34.35 -39.67
N GLU A 6 7.00 33.26 -39.00
CA GLU A 6 7.25 32.83 -37.62
C GLU A 6 6.21 31.70 -37.35
N PRO A 7 6.55 30.59 -36.69
CA PRO A 7 7.14 30.73 -35.37
C PRO A 7 8.27 29.77 -35.00
N LEU A 8 9.15 30.29 -34.14
CA LEU A 8 10.03 29.63 -33.16
C LEU A 8 9.32 28.63 -32.19
N ALA A 9 8.20 28.03 -32.57
CA ALA A 9 7.40 27.15 -31.70
C ALA A 9 7.89 25.70 -31.62
N TYR A 10 8.76 25.26 -32.53
CA TYR A 10 9.19 23.86 -32.60
C TYR A 10 10.34 23.50 -31.64
N SER A 11 11.10 24.48 -31.13
CA SER A 11 12.28 24.19 -30.29
C SER A 11 11.99 24.09 -28.80
N ILE A 12 10.86 24.60 -28.30
CA ILE A 12 10.51 24.52 -26.86
C ILE A 12 9.85 23.17 -26.53
N SER A 13 9.09 22.60 -27.46
CA SER A 13 8.35 21.35 -27.23
C SER A 13 9.26 20.13 -27.07
N VAL A 14 10.39 20.10 -27.81
CA VAL A 14 11.36 19.00 -27.70
C VAL A 14 12.15 19.08 -26.39
N VAL A 15 12.55 20.29 -25.97
CA VAL A 15 13.29 20.49 -24.70
C VAL A 15 12.41 20.20 -23.47
N LEU A 16 11.13 20.55 -23.51
CA LEU A 16 10.18 20.18 -22.46
C LEU A 16 9.86 18.67 -22.45
N SER A 17 9.88 17.99 -23.60
CA SER A 17 9.71 16.52 -23.65
C SER A 17 10.94 15.74 -23.15
N TRP A 18 12.13 16.35 -23.22
CA TRP A 18 13.37 15.77 -22.69
C TRP A 18 13.56 16.03 -21.20
N LEU A 19 13.09 17.17 -20.68
CA LEU A 19 13.07 17.45 -19.23
C LEU A 19 11.99 16.65 -18.47
N SER A 20 10.98 16.12 -19.16
CA SER A 20 9.92 15.29 -18.55
C SER A 20 10.22 13.79 -18.56
N ARG A 21 11.42 13.37 -19.00
CA ARG A 21 11.87 11.98 -18.91
C ARG A 21 12.92 11.84 -17.80
N ARG A 22 12.54 11.10 -16.74
CA ARG A 22 13.33 10.66 -15.57
C ARG A 22 13.10 11.42 -14.26
N VAL A 23 11.85 11.78 -13.95
CA VAL A 23 11.41 11.51 -12.57
C VAL A 23 11.17 10.00 -12.52
N VAL A 24 12.17 9.25 -12.04
CA VAL A 24 11.93 7.89 -11.56
C VAL A 24 10.94 8.08 -10.40
N SER A 25 9.64 7.94 -10.66
CA SER A 25 8.66 8.06 -9.59
C SER A 25 8.94 6.92 -8.63
N ARG A 26 9.32 7.28 -7.40
CA ARG A 26 9.52 6.30 -6.34
C ARG A 26 8.18 5.61 -6.12
N ARG A 27 8.10 4.31 -6.41
CA ARG A 27 6.92 3.53 -6.06
C ARG A 27 6.85 3.38 -4.55
N SER A 28 5.68 3.65 -3.99
CA SER A 28 5.38 3.34 -2.59
C SER A 28 5.40 1.82 -2.40
N SER A 29 6.06 1.33 -1.35
CA SER A 29 6.19 -0.09 -1.07
C SER A 29 5.25 -0.50 0.07
N CYS A 30 4.29 -1.37 -0.23
CA CYS A 30 3.27 -1.82 0.72
C CYS A 30 3.53 -3.28 1.12
N LEU A 31 3.83 -3.53 2.38
CA LEU A 31 3.93 -4.89 2.91
C LEU A 31 2.54 -5.42 3.26
N ILE A 32 2.15 -6.53 2.65
CA ILE A 32 0.88 -7.22 2.93
C ILE A 32 1.17 -8.42 3.84
N ILE A 33 0.59 -8.39 5.03
CA ILE A 33 0.68 -9.48 6.01
C ILE A 33 -0.71 -9.95 6.44
N GLY A 34 -0.76 -11.15 7.00
CA GLY A 34 -2.00 -11.79 7.43
C GLY A 34 -1.81 -13.29 7.48
N GLU A 35 -2.63 -13.96 8.28
CA GLU A 35 -2.56 -15.41 8.46
C GLU A 35 -2.72 -16.18 7.13
N LEU A 36 -2.30 -17.44 7.08
CA LEU A 36 -2.62 -18.35 5.97
C LEU A 36 -4.13 -18.35 5.70
N GLY A 37 -4.55 -18.21 4.44
CA GLY A 37 -5.97 -18.16 4.08
C GLY A 37 -6.70 -16.88 4.49
N ALA A 38 -6.03 -15.83 4.95
CA ALA A 38 -6.64 -14.52 5.26
C ALA A 38 -7.16 -13.75 4.04
N GLY A 39 -6.95 -14.25 2.82
CA GLY A 39 -7.41 -13.59 1.58
C GLY A 39 -6.43 -12.59 0.96
N LYS A 40 -5.16 -12.56 1.41
CA LYS A 40 -4.10 -11.69 0.85
C LYS A 40 -3.96 -11.82 -0.67
N THR A 41 -3.72 -13.04 -1.16
CA THR A 41 -3.53 -13.32 -2.59
C THR A 41 -4.77 -12.97 -3.41
N GLY A 42 -5.97 -13.27 -2.89
CA GLY A 42 -7.23 -12.87 -3.52
C GLY A 42 -7.39 -11.35 -3.60
N LEU A 43 -7.04 -10.63 -2.53
CA LEU A 43 -7.03 -9.17 -2.50
C LEU A 43 -6.06 -8.58 -3.54
N ILE A 44 -4.84 -9.14 -3.61
CA ILE A 44 -3.84 -8.72 -4.60
C ILE A 44 -4.37 -8.97 -6.02
N ASN A 45 -4.91 -10.15 -6.30
CA ASN A 45 -5.48 -10.47 -7.61
C ASN A 45 -6.59 -9.49 -8.00
N MET A 46 -7.45 -9.10 -7.06
CA MET A 46 -8.48 -8.08 -7.28
C MET A 46 -7.89 -6.69 -7.57
N LEU A 47 -6.74 -6.34 -6.98
CA LEU A 47 -6.05 -5.07 -7.25
C LEU A 47 -5.23 -5.08 -8.55
N MET A 48 -4.79 -6.27 -8.99
CA MET A 48 -3.94 -6.48 -10.16
C MET A 48 -4.75 -6.61 -11.46
N ASN A 49 -5.89 -7.28 -11.40
CA ASN A 49 -6.65 -7.73 -12.57
C ASN A 49 -8.05 -7.12 -12.59
N GLU A 50 -8.53 -6.76 -13.78
CA GLU A 50 -9.93 -6.37 -13.99
C GLU A 50 -10.88 -7.57 -13.78
N GLU A 51 -10.43 -8.77 -14.13
CA GLU A 51 -11.11 -10.05 -13.88
C GLU A 51 -10.23 -10.94 -12.99
N PRO A 52 -10.51 -11.03 -11.67
CA PRO A 52 -9.65 -11.76 -10.76
C PRO A 52 -9.83 -13.28 -10.89
N ASP A 53 -8.72 -14.00 -11.06
CA ASP A 53 -8.71 -15.45 -10.89
C ASP A 53 -8.96 -15.80 -9.41
N THR A 54 -9.93 -16.67 -9.19
CA THR A 54 -10.42 -17.06 -7.85
C THR A 54 -9.81 -18.38 -7.37
N GLN A 55 -8.95 -19.02 -8.15
CA GLN A 55 -8.29 -20.24 -7.72
C GLN A 55 -7.28 -19.95 -6.59
N TYR A 56 -7.55 -20.50 -5.40
CA TYR A 56 -6.64 -20.37 -4.27
C TYR A 56 -5.40 -21.24 -4.47
N MET A 57 -4.23 -20.61 -4.47
CA MET A 57 -2.94 -21.27 -4.30
C MET A 57 -2.21 -20.64 -3.11
N PRO A 58 -1.64 -21.43 -2.19
CA PRO A 58 -0.89 -20.88 -1.06
C PRO A 58 0.40 -20.20 -1.54
N THR A 59 0.63 -18.97 -1.11
CA THR A 59 1.86 -18.22 -1.38
C THR A 59 3.06 -18.92 -0.74
N VAL A 60 4.06 -19.26 -1.55
CA VAL A 60 5.36 -19.79 -1.12
C VAL A 60 6.41 -18.68 -1.23
N GLY A 61 6.98 -18.27 -0.08
CA GLY A 61 7.96 -17.19 -0.02
C GLY A 61 7.38 -15.78 -0.22
N VAL A 62 8.20 -14.76 0.00
CA VAL A 62 7.81 -13.36 -0.21
C VAL A 62 7.66 -13.08 -1.71
N GLN A 63 6.54 -12.50 -2.11
CA GLN A 63 6.24 -12.18 -3.51
C GLN A 63 6.04 -10.69 -3.71
N ARG A 64 6.51 -10.15 -4.83
CA ARG A 64 6.30 -8.74 -5.21
C ARG A 64 5.37 -8.66 -6.40
N HIS A 65 4.37 -7.79 -6.29
CA HIS A 65 3.35 -7.52 -7.29
C HIS A 65 3.33 -6.02 -7.59
N ASP A 66 3.32 -5.66 -8.88
CA ASP A 66 3.33 -4.27 -9.32
C ASP A 66 2.05 -4.00 -10.15
N PRO A 67 0.96 -3.52 -9.53
CA PRO A 67 -0.28 -3.26 -10.24
C PRO A 67 -0.08 -2.27 -11.42
N PRO A 68 -0.61 -2.59 -12.62
CA PRO A 68 -0.34 -1.79 -13.81
C PRO A 68 -0.88 -0.36 -13.65
N GLY A 69 -0.06 0.62 -14.03
CA GLY A 69 -0.41 2.05 -13.92
C GLY A 69 -0.47 2.61 -12.50
N ARG A 70 -0.15 1.81 -11.46
CA ARG A 70 -0.18 2.27 -10.07
C ARG A 70 1.19 2.76 -9.59
N GLY A 71 1.14 3.73 -8.66
CA GLY A 71 2.31 4.32 -8.01
C GLY A 71 2.86 3.51 -6.84
N TYR A 72 2.38 2.28 -6.63
CA TYR A 72 2.78 1.43 -5.51
C TYR A 72 3.09 0.00 -5.94
N SER A 73 3.88 -0.68 -5.11
CA SER A 73 4.21 -2.11 -5.19
C SER A 73 3.63 -2.81 -3.97
N LEU A 74 3.06 -4.00 -4.17
CA LEU A 74 2.53 -4.85 -3.11
C LEU A 74 3.50 -6.00 -2.85
N ILE A 75 3.93 -6.16 -1.60
CA ILE A 75 4.89 -7.18 -1.18
C ILE A 75 4.15 -8.13 -0.26
N GLU A 76 3.80 -9.31 -0.77
CA GLU A 76 3.06 -10.32 -0.02
C GLU A 76 4.02 -11.17 0.83
N ALA A 77 3.81 -11.17 2.14
CA ALA A 77 4.44 -12.13 3.04
C ALA A 77 3.59 -13.43 3.11
N PRO A 78 4.21 -14.61 3.11
CA PRO A 78 3.49 -15.86 3.36
C PRO A 78 2.71 -15.82 4.68
N GLY A 79 1.56 -16.49 4.70
CA GLY A 79 0.72 -16.58 5.89
C GLY A 79 1.22 -17.57 6.95
N SER A 80 2.27 -18.33 6.63
CA SER A 80 2.99 -19.21 7.55
C SER A 80 4.48 -18.95 7.37
N LEU A 81 5.06 -18.26 8.35
CA LEU A 81 6.48 -17.91 8.36
C LEU A 81 7.13 -18.33 9.67
N PRO A 82 8.35 -18.87 9.64
CA PRO A 82 9.17 -19.03 10.83
C PRO A 82 9.61 -17.65 11.34
N ASP A 83 9.84 -17.52 12.65
CA ASP A 83 10.14 -16.23 13.28
C ASP A 83 11.42 -15.59 12.72
N ALA A 84 12.41 -16.40 12.32
CA ALA A 84 13.63 -15.92 11.66
C ALA A 84 13.32 -15.15 10.36
N GLU A 85 12.33 -15.61 9.58
CA GLU A 85 11.95 -14.96 8.32
C GLU A 85 11.10 -13.72 8.58
N ILE A 86 10.24 -13.73 9.60
CA ILE A 86 9.54 -12.53 10.08
C ILE A 86 10.54 -11.43 10.43
N GLN A 87 11.63 -11.75 11.16
CA GLN A 87 12.65 -10.76 11.49
C GLN A 87 13.40 -10.25 10.25
N ARG A 88 13.69 -11.12 9.28
CA ARG A 88 14.26 -10.68 8.00
C ARG A 88 13.33 -9.71 7.28
N ILE A 89 12.04 -10.03 7.15
CA ILE A 89 11.06 -9.15 6.49
C ILE A 89 11.01 -7.78 7.18
N LYS A 90 10.96 -7.75 8.52
CA LYS A 90 10.92 -6.50 9.29
C LYS A 90 12.16 -5.63 9.13
N THR A 91 13.33 -6.23 8.94
CA THR A 91 14.63 -5.53 8.88
C THR A 91 15.06 -5.23 7.45
N ALA A 92 14.64 -6.03 6.48
CA ALA A 92 15.15 -5.98 5.12
C ALA A 92 14.54 -4.88 4.25
N SER A 93 13.54 -4.13 4.72
CA SER A 93 12.82 -3.18 3.86
C SER A 93 12.19 -2.03 4.63
N ASP A 94 12.50 -0.81 4.19
CA ASP A 94 11.80 0.42 4.55
C ASP A 94 10.45 0.48 3.82
N TYR A 95 9.49 -0.32 4.27
CA TYR A 95 8.13 -0.27 3.73
C TYR A 95 7.49 1.10 3.98
N ASP A 96 6.75 1.63 3.01
CA ASP A 96 6.05 2.90 3.18
C ASP A 96 4.65 2.72 3.80
N LEU A 97 4.12 1.49 3.79
CA LEU A 97 2.82 1.12 4.35
C LEU A 97 2.79 -0.36 4.74
N ILE A 98 2.11 -0.69 5.85
CA ILE A 98 1.74 -2.07 6.18
C ILE A 98 0.23 -2.23 5.96
N ILE A 99 -0.13 -3.28 5.24
CA ILE A 99 -1.52 -3.70 5.01
C ILE A 99 -1.72 -5.01 5.77
N PHE A 100 -2.49 -4.94 6.84
CA PHE A 100 -2.84 -6.12 7.62
C PHE A 100 -4.19 -6.68 7.17
N VAL A 101 -4.14 -7.84 6.54
CA VAL A 101 -5.29 -8.52 5.97
C VAL A 101 -5.77 -9.61 6.92
N PHE A 102 -7.07 -9.64 7.18
CA PHE A 102 -7.70 -10.69 7.98
C PHE A 102 -9.05 -11.10 7.40
N ARG A 103 -9.54 -12.27 7.84
CA ARG A 103 -10.93 -12.66 7.65
C ARG A 103 -11.65 -12.67 8.99
N PRO A 104 -12.92 -12.25 9.06
CA PRO A 104 -13.65 -12.14 10.32
C PRO A 104 -13.93 -13.51 10.97
N ASP A 105 -13.94 -14.59 10.19
CA ASP A 105 -14.12 -15.97 10.66
C ASP A 105 -12.83 -16.59 11.24
N LYS A 106 -11.69 -15.91 11.12
CA LYS A 106 -10.40 -16.35 11.69
C LYS A 106 -10.11 -15.67 13.02
N ILE A 107 -10.43 -16.37 14.11
CA ILE A 107 -10.27 -15.90 15.50
C ILE A 107 -8.79 -15.63 15.85
N SER A 108 -7.85 -16.34 15.21
CA SER A 108 -6.41 -16.26 15.46
C SER A 108 -5.72 -15.02 14.87
N THR A 109 -6.44 -14.15 14.16
CA THR A 109 -5.77 -13.11 13.37
C THR A 109 -5.01 -12.08 14.23
N GLY A 110 -5.54 -11.70 15.40
CA GLY A 110 -4.82 -10.80 16.31
C GLY A 110 -3.47 -11.39 16.80
N HIS A 111 -3.44 -12.70 17.09
CA HIS A 111 -2.19 -13.38 17.47
C HIS A 111 -1.17 -13.37 16.34
N TYR A 112 -1.61 -13.54 15.08
CA TYR A 112 -0.72 -13.49 13.93
C TYR A 112 -0.01 -12.14 13.81
N TYR A 113 -0.75 -11.05 13.98
CA TYR A 113 -0.20 -9.71 13.91
C TYR A 113 0.86 -9.46 14.98
N HIS A 114 0.60 -9.89 16.21
CA HIS A 114 1.56 -9.75 17.32
C HIS A 114 2.83 -10.58 17.15
N ARG A 115 2.83 -11.63 16.30
CA ARG A 115 4.07 -12.32 15.91
C ARG A 115 4.98 -11.44 15.06
N PHE A 116 4.42 -10.57 14.22
CA PHE A 116 5.21 -9.60 13.47
C PHE A 116 5.68 -8.47 14.37
N TRP A 117 4.77 -7.84 15.08
CA TRP A 117 5.09 -6.66 15.89
C TRP A 117 4.56 -6.81 17.32
N THR A 118 5.49 -6.78 18.27
CA THR A 118 5.20 -6.65 19.69
C THR A 118 5.03 -5.18 20.09
N THR A 119 5.64 -4.26 19.33
CA THR A 119 5.53 -2.81 19.48
C THR A 119 5.02 -2.17 18.18
N PRO A 120 4.33 -1.02 18.23
CA PRO A 120 3.87 -0.35 17.01
C PRO A 120 5.00 -0.12 16.00
N PRO A 121 4.80 -0.43 14.71
CA PRO A 121 5.78 -0.11 13.67
C PRO A 121 5.88 1.41 13.50
N SER A 122 7.03 1.86 12.99
CA SER A 122 7.27 3.27 12.66
C SER A 122 6.50 3.74 11.43
N VAL A 123 5.99 2.80 10.63
CA VAL A 123 5.28 3.04 9.38
C VAL A 123 3.77 2.88 9.58
N PRO A 124 2.93 3.58 8.81
CA PRO A 124 1.48 3.46 8.93
C PRO A 124 1.00 2.03 8.71
N VAL A 125 -0.07 1.66 9.41
CA VAL A 125 -0.75 0.36 9.27
C VAL A 125 -2.20 0.61 8.94
N ILE A 126 -2.70 -0.04 7.89
CA ILE A 126 -4.12 -0.15 7.62
C ILE A 126 -4.59 -1.57 7.84
N VAL A 127 -5.86 -1.70 8.19
CA VAL A 127 -6.52 -2.99 8.44
C VAL A 127 -7.50 -3.25 7.32
N VAL A 128 -7.39 -4.43 6.71
CA VAL A 128 -8.26 -4.86 5.61
C VAL A 128 -8.98 -6.14 6.03
N GLU A 129 -10.29 -6.05 6.20
CA GLU A 129 -11.14 -7.23 6.36
C GLU A 129 -11.48 -7.77 4.97
N VAL A 130 -11.26 -9.06 4.72
CA VAL A 130 -11.69 -9.72 3.48
C VAL A 130 -12.80 -10.70 3.82
N SER A 131 -13.99 -10.41 3.31
CA SER A 131 -15.22 -11.18 3.55
C SER A 131 -15.74 -11.81 2.25
N PRO A 132 -15.96 -13.14 2.21
CA PRO A 132 -16.48 -13.80 1.02
C PRO A 132 -17.99 -13.54 0.77
N GLY A 133 -18.69 -12.88 1.69
CA GLY A 133 -20.14 -12.63 1.64
C GLY A 133 -20.59 -11.44 2.51
N SER A 134 -21.90 -11.28 2.70
CA SER A 134 -22.54 -10.06 3.24
C SER A 134 -22.50 -9.86 4.75
N ALA A 135 -21.69 -10.62 5.50
CA ALA A 135 -21.65 -10.54 6.95
C ALA A 135 -20.30 -10.00 7.41
N ALA A 136 -20.20 -8.67 7.52
CA ALA A 136 -19.20 -8.04 8.36
C ALA A 136 -19.55 -8.36 9.81
N GLY A 137 -18.85 -9.32 10.41
CA GLY A 137 -18.91 -9.50 11.86
C GLY A 137 -18.33 -8.27 12.56
N ARG A 138 -18.74 -7.98 13.80
CA ARG A 138 -18.16 -6.91 14.64
C ARG A 138 -16.65 -7.12 14.97
N THR A 139 -16.01 -8.08 14.33
CA THR A 139 -14.61 -8.49 14.54
C THR A 139 -13.64 -7.44 14.00
N GLY A 140 -13.93 -6.82 12.86
CA GLY A 140 -13.07 -5.77 12.28
C GLY A 140 -12.97 -4.50 13.13
N GLU A 141 -14.11 -3.99 13.61
CA GLU A 141 -14.15 -2.82 14.51
C GLU A 141 -13.39 -3.07 15.83
N ARG A 142 -13.43 -4.31 16.33
CA ARG A 142 -12.66 -4.71 17.52
C ARG A 142 -11.16 -4.74 17.26
N LEU A 143 -10.74 -5.24 16.10
CA LEU A 143 -9.34 -5.23 15.68
C LEU A 143 -8.81 -3.81 15.51
N GLU A 144 -9.60 -2.89 14.93
CA GLU A 144 -9.25 -1.46 14.85
C GLU A 144 -9.01 -0.85 16.24
N CYS A 145 -9.79 -1.25 17.25
CA CYS A 145 -9.61 -0.80 18.63
C CYS A 145 -8.45 -1.48 19.36
N GLN A 146 -7.98 -2.64 18.89
CA GLN A 146 -7.00 -3.47 19.58
C GLN A 146 -5.56 -3.34 19.06
N LEU A 147 -5.33 -2.83 17.86
CA LEU A 147 -3.98 -2.62 17.35
C LEU A 147 -3.30 -1.44 18.08
N TRP A 148 -2.72 -1.77 19.25
CA TRP A 148 -2.00 -0.86 20.15
C TRP A 148 -2.75 0.41 20.56
N GLY A 149 -4.09 0.36 20.60
CA GLY A 149 -4.93 1.49 21.01
C GLY A 149 -4.80 2.72 20.10
N ARG A 150 -4.27 2.56 18.88
CA ARG A 150 -4.24 3.60 17.85
C ARG A 150 -5.36 3.32 16.86
N ARG A 151 -6.03 4.38 16.40
CA ARG A 151 -6.93 4.26 15.24
C ARG A 151 -6.09 3.96 14.00
N CYS A 152 -6.41 2.85 13.35
CA CYS A 152 -5.90 2.49 12.02
C CYS A 152 -7.02 2.70 11.01
N ASP A 153 -6.69 3.10 9.78
CA ASP A 153 -7.71 3.11 8.73
C ASP A 153 -8.18 1.67 8.46
N TYR A 154 -9.49 1.49 8.39
CA TYR A 154 -10.14 0.19 8.26
C TYR A 154 -10.92 0.09 6.96
N PHE A 155 -10.70 -1.00 6.22
CA PHE A 155 -11.32 -1.27 4.92
C PHE A 155 -12.01 -2.63 4.92
N PRO A 156 -13.35 -2.67 5.02
CA PRO A 156 -14.11 -3.90 4.82
C PRO A 156 -14.25 -4.17 3.32
N ILE A 157 -13.62 -5.24 2.85
CA ILE A 157 -13.66 -5.69 1.45
C ILE A 157 -14.56 -6.90 1.35
N THR A 158 -15.63 -6.76 0.56
CA THR A 158 -16.46 -7.89 0.17
C THR A 158 -16.09 -8.27 -1.25
N VAL A 159 -15.70 -9.54 -1.47
CA VAL A 159 -15.18 -10.01 -2.77
C VAL A 159 -16.15 -9.74 -3.93
N ARG A 160 -17.46 -9.71 -3.65
CA ARG A 160 -18.52 -9.44 -4.65
C ARG A 160 -18.96 -7.98 -4.73
N ASP A 161 -18.36 -7.08 -3.93
CA ASP A 161 -18.67 -5.66 -3.92
C ASP A 161 -17.50 -4.84 -4.49
N PRO A 162 -17.55 -4.45 -5.77
CA PRO A 162 -16.47 -3.67 -6.39
C PRO A 162 -16.29 -2.29 -5.74
N ALA A 163 -17.32 -1.71 -5.12
CA ALA A 163 -17.23 -0.42 -4.48
C ALA A 163 -16.32 -0.47 -3.23
N SER A 164 -16.35 -1.58 -2.49
CA SER A 164 -15.47 -1.79 -1.34
C SER A 164 -13.99 -1.79 -1.73
N LEU A 165 -13.65 -2.49 -2.82
CA LEU A 165 -12.31 -2.54 -3.38
C LEU A 165 -11.85 -1.18 -3.93
N GLN A 166 -12.75 -0.45 -4.60
CA GLN A 166 -12.44 0.86 -5.16
C GLN A 166 -12.00 1.86 -4.07
N LYS A 167 -12.63 1.84 -2.88
CA LYS A 167 -12.22 2.68 -1.75
C LYS A 167 -10.79 2.42 -1.32
N LEU A 168 -10.40 1.14 -1.20
CA LEU A 168 -9.03 0.76 -0.87
C LEU A 168 -8.06 1.17 -1.97
N SER A 169 -8.39 0.94 -3.25
CA SER A 169 -7.55 1.36 -4.37
C SER A 169 -7.28 2.87 -4.34
N VAL A 170 -8.32 3.69 -4.18
CA VAL A 170 -8.18 5.15 -4.12
C VAL A 170 -7.33 5.59 -2.93
N TYR A 171 -7.46 4.92 -1.79
CA TYR A 171 -6.60 5.18 -0.63
C TYR A 171 -5.13 4.89 -0.95
N LEU A 172 -4.82 3.73 -1.53
CA LEU A 172 -3.45 3.35 -1.89
C LEU A 172 -2.85 4.29 -2.94
N ASP A 173 -3.63 4.75 -3.92
CA ASP A 173 -3.19 5.74 -4.91
C ASP A 173 -2.83 7.07 -4.23
N ARG A 174 -3.69 7.56 -3.32
CA ARG A 174 -3.45 8.79 -2.58
C ARG A 174 -2.22 8.69 -1.68
N HIS A 175 -2.05 7.56 -1.00
CA HIS A 175 -0.87 7.29 -0.19
C HIS A 175 0.41 7.29 -1.03
N ALA A 176 0.38 6.63 -2.19
CA ALA A 176 1.53 6.62 -3.10
C ALA A 176 1.89 8.03 -3.61
N LEU A 177 0.87 8.82 -3.94
CA LEU A 177 1.05 10.20 -4.41
C LEU A 177 1.59 11.13 -3.32
N SER A 178 1.15 10.98 -2.07
CA SER A 178 1.60 11.82 -0.95
C SER A 178 3.11 11.66 -0.68
N LEU A 179 3.64 10.47 -0.91
CA LEU A 179 5.07 10.16 -0.79
C LEU A 179 5.90 10.69 -1.96
N CYS A 180 5.27 10.92 -3.12
CA CYS A 180 5.90 11.49 -4.31
C CYS A 180 5.89 13.03 -4.33
N GLY A 181 5.20 13.67 -3.38
CA GLY A 181 5.22 15.12 -3.25
C GLY A 181 6.61 15.66 -2.90
N PRO A 182 6.94 16.92 -3.26
CA PRO A 182 8.17 17.54 -2.79
C PRO A 182 8.16 17.52 -1.26
N LYS A 183 9.14 16.85 -0.63
CA LYS A 183 9.44 17.07 0.80
C LYS A 183 9.60 18.56 0.94
N SER A 184 8.65 19.24 1.57
CA SER A 184 8.79 20.66 1.84
C SER A 184 10.12 20.84 2.56
N ALA A 185 11.03 21.55 1.91
CA ALA A 185 12.27 21.98 2.52
C ALA A 185 11.92 23.02 3.58
N ILE A 186 11.47 22.55 4.74
CA ILE A 186 11.51 23.31 5.98
C ILE A 186 12.58 22.63 6.84
N ARG A 187 13.83 22.74 6.36
CA ARG A 187 15.02 22.57 7.18
C ARG A 187 15.49 23.98 7.53
N ASN A 188 15.29 24.34 8.79
CA ASN A 188 16.11 25.22 9.63
C ASN A 188 16.74 26.43 8.93
N ALA A 189 16.17 27.62 9.16
CA ALA A 189 16.99 28.81 9.24
C ALA A 189 17.77 28.75 10.59
N PRO A 190 19.11 28.79 10.58
CA PRO A 190 19.89 28.95 11.79
C PRO A 190 19.96 30.44 12.15
N GLY A 191 19.81 30.74 13.45
CA GLY A 191 20.43 31.89 14.09
C GLY A 191 19.75 33.25 13.93
N SER A 192 19.17 33.72 15.03
CA SER A 192 19.49 35.05 15.56
C SER A 192 19.29 35.03 17.07
N THR A 193 20.37 34.67 17.78
CA THR A 193 20.64 35.24 19.10
C THR A 193 20.80 36.74 18.92
N GLU A 194 19.91 37.54 19.50
CA GLU A 194 20.22 38.92 19.85
C GLU A 194 20.08 39.08 21.36
N THR A 195 21.12 39.76 21.85
CA THR A 195 21.45 40.22 23.19
C THR A 195 20.37 41.06 23.86
#